data_AF-A0A8T3Q2L3-F1
#
_entry.id   AF-A0A8T3Q2L3-F1
#
_cell.length_a   1.000
_cell.length_b   1.000
_cell.length_c   1.000
_cell.angle_alpha   90.00
_cell.angle_beta   90.00
_cell.angle_gamma   90.00
#
_symmetry.space_group_name_H-M   'P 1'
#
loop_
_entity.id
_entity.type
_entity.pdbx_description
1 polymer ?
#
loop_
_entity_poly.entity_id
_entity_poly.type
_entity_poly.pdbx_seq_one_letter_code
_entity_poly.pdbx_strand_id
1 'polypeptide(L)'
;MPQRENAGMAAKGDRLAELYAAVGQLKPNPWTHGGVYRHDPALLKRLIQVQVDNGKADNAQTGGVATAVDVWVACELRRAGIEPDAVWPRPEQPRVVAQSLVRAANRFRYARNATQAETQRRTIEALVELAGSGRSTIVGGQFPKEVDVVIADHDRGLELAVSTKAMTDSYAKNISNRWEEASGDLLNIRRRFPLAAFGFAFIATDPVVKEGTSFDRMKDMLRKLSTVVI
;
A
#
# COMPACT_ATOMS: atom_id res chain seq x y z
N MET A 1 -0.73 24.41 -32.78
CA MET A 1 -0.98 23.62 -31.57
C MET A 1 -0.02 22.42 -31.60
N PRO A 2 1.12 22.46 -30.89
CA PRO A 2 2.07 21.37 -30.94
C PRO A 2 1.55 20.18 -30.13
N GLN A 3 1.58 19.00 -30.76
CA GLN A 3 1.23 17.72 -30.15
C GLN A 3 2.20 17.44 -29.00
N ARG A 4 1.68 17.28 -27.78
CA ARG A 4 2.48 16.76 -26.66
C ARG A 4 2.74 15.29 -26.94
N GLU A 5 4.00 14.97 -27.21
CA GLU A 5 4.50 13.61 -27.25
C GLU A 5 4.14 12.90 -25.94
N ASN A 6 3.35 11.83 -26.04
CA ASN A 6 3.19 10.86 -24.97
C ASN A 6 4.54 10.20 -24.76
N ALA A 7 5.33 10.73 -23.83
CA ALA A 7 6.50 10.06 -23.30
C ALA A 7 6.05 8.69 -22.79
N GLY A 8 6.46 7.63 -23.49
CA GLY A 8 6.18 6.25 -23.14
C GLY A 8 6.61 6.02 -21.70
N MET A 9 5.63 5.78 -20.83
CA MET A 9 5.86 5.35 -19.46
C MET A 9 6.40 3.92 -19.55
N ALA A 10 7.72 3.77 -19.66
CA ALA A 10 8.37 2.46 -19.61
C ALA A 10 7.82 1.70 -18.40
N ALA A 11 7.38 0.45 -18.63
CA ALA A 11 6.86 -0.44 -17.62
C ALA A 11 7.87 -0.53 -16.47
N LYS A 12 7.67 0.23 -15.39
CA LYS A 12 8.47 0.09 -14.18
C LYS A 12 8.17 -1.31 -13.66
N GLY A 13 9.17 -2.18 -13.66
CA GLY A 13 9.05 -3.54 -13.17
C GLY A 13 8.39 -3.59 -11.80
N ASP A 14 7.75 -4.72 -11.51
CA ASP A 14 6.97 -4.93 -10.30
C ASP A 14 7.80 -4.79 -9.03
N ARG A 15 7.76 -3.60 -8.43
CA ARG A 15 8.56 -3.25 -7.23
C ARG A 15 8.26 -4.13 -6.01
N LEU A 16 7.14 -4.86 -6.01
CA LEU A 16 6.71 -5.69 -4.87
C LEU A 16 6.99 -7.18 -5.09
N ALA A 17 7.44 -7.59 -6.28
CA ALA A 17 7.63 -9.00 -6.63
C ALA A 17 8.58 -9.73 -5.68
N GLU A 18 9.76 -9.15 -5.43
CA GLU A 18 10.77 -9.72 -4.54
C GLU A 18 10.29 -9.81 -3.07
N LEU A 19 9.56 -8.79 -2.61
CA LEU A 19 8.98 -8.79 -1.25
C LEU A 19 7.94 -9.91 -1.12
N TYR A 20 7.04 -10.04 -2.09
CA TYR A 20 6.02 -11.09 -2.06
C TYR A 20 6.59 -12.48 -2.23
N ALA A 21 7.68 -12.65 -2.99
CA ALA A 21 8.43 -13.90 -3.06
C ALA A 21 9.00 -14.32 -1.68
N ALA A 22 9.37 -13.35 -0.84
CA ALA A 22 9.91 -13.61 0.50
C ALA A 22 8.86 -13.93 1.58
N VAL A 23 7.57 -13.66 1.34
CA VAL A 23 6.49 -13.88 2.32
C VAL A 23 6.36 -15.36 2.70
N GLY A 24 6.42 -16.26 1.72
CA GLY A 24 6.19 -17.69 1.94
C GLY A 24 4.78 -17.98 2.48
N GLN A 25 4.67 -19.02 3.30
CA GLN A 25 3.40 -19.37 3.94
C GLN A 25 3.10 -18.43 5.12
N LEU A 26 1.94 -17.79 5.10
CA LEU A 26 1.48 -16.95 6.20
C LEU A 26 1.18 -17.78 7.45
N LYS A 27 1.51 -17.21 8.61
CA LYS A 27 1.09 -17.76 9.91
C LYS A 27 -0.43 -17.76 10.04
N PRO A 28 -0.99 -18.57 10.97
CA PRO A 28 -2.41 -18.53 11.30
C PRO A 28 -2.89 -17.14 11.75
N ASN A 29 -4.21 -17.06 11.94
CA ASN A 29 -4.91 -15.85 12.34
C ASN A 29 -4.19 -15.11 13.49
N PRO A 30 -3.96 -13.79 13.38
CA PRO A 30 -3.23 -13.02 14.37
C PRO A 30 -4.04 -12.79 15.65
N TRP A 31 -5.35 -12.98 15.62
CA TRP A 31 -6.23 -12.86 16.77
C TRP A 31 -6.24 -14.17 17.55
N THR A 32 -5.81 -14.09 18.80
CA THR A 32 -5.87 -15.21 19.74
C THR A 32 -7.17 -15.20 20.54
N HIS A 33 -7.47 -16.32 21.21
CA HIS A 33 -8.61 -16.41 22.11
C HIS A 33 -8.56 -15.27 23.15
N GLY A 34 -9.67 -14.54 23.31
CA GLY A 34 -9.72 -13.31 24.12
C GLY A 34 -9.45 -12.01 23.35
N GLY A 35 -9.36 -12.05 22.02
CA GLY A 35 -9.26 -10.84 21.18
C GLY A 35 -7.90 -10.16 21.18
N VAL A 36 -6.85 -10.85 21.67
CA VAL A 36 -5.49 -10.30 21.70
C VAL A 36 -4.83 -10.47 20.33
N TYR A 37 -4.44 -9.35 19.74
CA TYR A 37 -3.70 -9.29 18.48
C TYR A 37 -2.23 -9.68 18.68
N ARG A 38 -1.75 -10.65 17.89
CA ARG A 38 -0.35 -11.09 17.82
C ARG A 38 0.18 -10.93 16.40
N HIS A 39 0.97 -9.88 16.23
CA HIS A 39 1.60 -9.55 14.97
C HIS A 39 2.72 -10.54 14.60
N ASP A 40 3.12 -10.63 13.33
CA ASP A 40 4.26 -11.45 12.89
C ASP A 40 5.56 -10.64 12.72
N PRO A 41 6.38 -10.51 13.77
CA PRO A 41 7.64 -9.78 13.67
C PRO A 41 8.69 -10.51 12.82
N ALA A 42 8.57 -11.84 12.65
CA ALA A 42 9.53 -12.61 11.88
C ALA A 42 9.37 -12.34 10.37
N LEU A 43 8.12 -12.22 9.91
CA LEU A 43 7.82 -11.78 8.55
C LEU A 43 8.29 -10.34 8.32
N LEU A 44 7.98 -9.42 9.24
CA LEU A 44 8.43 -8.03 9.13
C LEU A 44 9.96 -7.93 9.00
N LYS A 45 10.70 -8.63 9.87
CA LYS A 45 12.16 -8.67 9.82
C LYS A 45 12.68 -9.18 8.48
N ARG A 46 12.06 -10.23 7.93
CA ARG A 46 12.44 -10.81 6.64
C ARG A 46 12.22 -9.83 5.48
N LEU A 47 11.07 -9.15 5.46
CA LEU A 47 10.74 -8.17 4.42
C LEU A 47 11.67 -6.94 4.48
N ILE A 48 12.03 -6.49 5.68
CA ILE A 48 13.04 -5.45 5.86
C ILE A 48 14.40 -5.93 5.36
N GLN A 49 14.79 -7.18 5.66
CA GLN A 49 16.06 -7.75 5.20
C GLN A 49 16.16 -7.74 3.67
N VAL A 50 15.08 -8.09 2.95
CA VAL A 50 15.05 -7.99 1.47
C VAL A 50 15.36 -6.56 0.99
N GLN A 51 14.93 -5.53 1.71
CA GLN A 51 15.24 -4.14 1.34
C GLN A 51 16.66 -3.75 1.70
N VAL A 52 17.22 -4.30 2.78
CA VAL A 52 18.63 -4.13 3.15
C VAL A 52 19.53 -4.76 2.10
N ASP A 53 19.27 -6.02 1.72
CA ASP A 53 20.07 -6.77 0.74
C ASP A 53 20.06 -6.09 -0.64
N ASN A 54 18.94 -5.42 -0.97
CA ASN A 54 18.78 -4.65 -2.20
C ASN A 54 19.34 -3.21 -2.13
N GLY A 55 19.94 -2.79 -1.01
CA GLY A 55 20.45 -1.42 -0.83
C GLY A 55 19.36 -0.34 -0.79
N LYS A 56 18.10 -0.71 -0.52
CA LYS A 56 16.94 0.19 -0.47
C LYS A 56 16.55 0.62 0.95
N ALA A 57 17.21 0.08 1.98
CA ALA A 57 16.91 0.38 3.37
C ALA A 57 17.47 1.74 3.83
N ASP A 58 18.67 2.11 3.38
CA ASP A 58 19.36 3.31 3.86
C ASP A 58 18.93 4.59 3.14
N ASN A 59 18.32 4.45 1.97
CA ASN A 59 17.88 5.60 1.19
C ASN A 59 16.42 5.95 1.50
N ALA A 60 16.22 6.92 2.39
CA ALA A 60 14.91 7.45 2.75
C ALA A 60 14.09 7.94 1.54
N GLN A 61 14.74 8.37 0.45
CA GLN A 61 14.06 8.80 -0.78
C GLN A 61 13.48 7.63 -1.58
N THR A 62 14.02 6.42 -1.42
CA THR A 62 13.55 5.23 -2.14
C THR A 62 12.33 4.59 -1.51
N GLY A 63 12.04 4.89 -0.23
CA GLY A 63 10.88 4.35 0.47
C GLY A 63 10.91 2.82 0.65
N GLY A 64 12.07 2.17 0.53
CA GLY A 64 12.20 0.71 0.58
C GLY A 64 11.64 0.11 1.87
N VAL A 65 12.04 0.68 3.02
CA VAL A 65 11.54 0.23 4.34
C VAL A 65 10.02 0.39 4.47
N ALA A 66 9.46 1.50 3.98
CA ALA A 66 8.00 1.68 3.96
C ALA A 66 7.32 0.60 3.11
N THR A 67 7.89 0.31 1.93
CA THR A 67 7.37 -0.72 1.03
C THR A 67 7.36 -2.12 1.66
N ALA A 68 8.38 -2.46 2.47
CA ALA A 68 8.39 -3.71 3.24
C ALA A 68 7.26 -3.76 4.29
N VAL A 69 7.01 -2.64 4.95
CA VAL A 69 5.90 -2.51 5.92
C VAL A 69 4.55 -2.59 5.20
N ASP A 70 4.40 -2.05 3.99
CA ASP A 70 3.16 -2.15 3.19
C ASP A 70 2.80 -3.62 2.93
N VAL A 71 3.77 -4.41 2.45
CA VAL A 71 3.58 -5.85 2.21
C VAL A 71 3.27 -6.58 3.51
N TRP A 72 3.95 -6.22 4.61
CA TRP A 72 3.69 -6.81 5.91
C TRP A 72 2.26 -6.51 6.40
N VAL A 73 1.80 -5.25 6.35
CA VAL A 73 0.44 -4.86 6.74
C VAL A 73 -0.58 -5.59 5.88
N ALA A 74 -0.37 -5.67 4.56
CA ALA A 74 -1.25 -6.41 3.67
C ALA A 74 -1.32 -7.91 4.04
N CYS A 75 -0.19 -8.51 4.43
CA CYS A 75 -0.15 -9.88 4.96
C CYS A 75 -0.89 -10.02 6.29
N GLU A 76 -0.73 -9.09 7.24
CA GLU A 76 -1.45 -9.12 8.53
C GLU A 76 -2.97 -9.05 8.34
N LEU A 77 -3.45 -8.19 7.43
CA LEU A 77 -4.88 -8.10 7.09
C LEU A 77 -5.41 -9.41 6.52
N ARG A 78 -4.65 -10.07 5.63
CA ARG A 78 -5.02 -11.40 5.11
C ARG A 78 -5.00 -12.46 6.20
N ARG A 79 -4.02 -12.44 7.10
CA ARG A 79 -3.99 -13.34 8.26
C ARG A 79 -5.21 -13.11 9.15
N ALA A 80 -5.69 -11.87 9.28
CA ALA A 80 -6.90 -11.54 10.03
C ALA A 80 -8.20 -12.09 9.43
N GLY A 81 -8.15 -12.73 8.25
CA GLY A 81 -9.31 -13.32 7.58
C GLY A 81 -9.99 -12.39 6.59
N ILE A 82 -9.39 -11.23 6.30
CA ILE A 82 -9.86 -10.40 5.19
C ILE A 82 -9.59 -11.14 3.89
N GLU A 83 -10.58 -11.09 3.00
CA GLU A 83 -10.51 -11.73 1.68
C GLU A 83 -9.22 -11.29 0.95
N PRO A 84 -8.38 -12.23 0.48
CA PRO A 84 -7.05 -11.93 -0.05
C PRO A 84 -6.99 -10.89 -1.17
N ASP A 85 -8.01 -10.84 -2.02
CA ASP A 85 -8.13 -9.96 -3.17
C ASP A 85 -8.74 -8.59 -2.84
N ALA A 86 -9.47 -8.47 -1.74
CA ALA A 86 -9.96 -7.20 -1.20
C ALA A 86 -8.81 -6.36 -0.61
N VAL A 87 -7.70 -6.98 -0.21
CA VAL A 87 -6.51 -6.29 0.30
C VAL A 87 -5.56 -5.95 -0.84
N TRP A 88 -5.30 -4.67 -1.06
CA TRP A 88 -4.27 -4.19 -2.01
C TRP A 88 -3.07 -3.60 -1.26
N PRO A 89 -1.84 -3.77 -1.76
CA PRO A 89 -1.49 -4.49 -2.99
C PRO A 89 -1.70 -6.00 -2.85
N ARG A 90 -2.12 -6.68 -3.92
CA ARG A 90 -2.25 -8.15 -3.98
C ARG A 90 -0.89 -8.86 -4.09
N PRO A 91 -0.79 -10.16 -3.72
CA PRO A 91 0.44 -10.93 -3.87
C PRO A 91 0.87 -11.15 -5.32
N GLU A 92 -0.11 -11.22 -6.22
CA GLU A 92 0.08 -11.42 -7.66
C GLU A 92 -0.44 -10.22 -8.46
N GLN A 93 0.07 -10.07 -9.67
CA GLN A 93 -0.42 -9.02 -10.58
C GLN A 93 -1.80 -9.35 -11.16
N PRO A 94 -2.61 -8.33 -11.48
CA PRO A 94 -2.39 -6.90 -11.20
C PRO A 94 -2.60 -6.57 -9.71
N ARG A 95 -1.69 -5.81 -9.09
CA ARG A 95 -1.69 -5.67 -7.63
C ARG A 95 -2.79 -4.77 -7.06
N VAL A 96 -3.32 -3.86 -7.86
CA VAL A 96 -4.23 -2.78 -7.42
C VAL A 96 -5.48 -2.77 -8.30
N VAL A 97 -6.16 -3.90 -8.38
CA VAL A 97 -7.39 -4.08 -9.17
C VAL A 97 -8.28 -5.09 -8.45
N ALA A 98 -9.58 -4.79 -8.41
CA ALA A 98 -10.58 -5.73 -7.93
C ALA A 98 -10.51 -7.04 -8.73
N GLN A 99 -10.45 -8.18 -8.06
CA GLN A 99 -10.34 -9.47 -8.74
C GLN A 99 -11.57 -9.77 -9.60
N SER A 100 -12.75 -9.24 -9.27
CA SER A 100 -13.95 -9.32 -10.12
C SER A 100 -13.67 -8.77 -11.52
N LEU A 101 -12.97 -7.64 -11.65
CA LEU A 101 -12.58 -7.07 -12.93
C LEU A 101 -11.54 -7.93 -13.65
N VAL A 102 -10.57 -8.49 -12.93
CA VAL A 102 -9.58 -9.41 -13.51
C VAL A 102 -10.23 -10.69 -14.02
N ARG A 103 -11.16 -11.28 -13.24
CA ARG A 103 -11.94 -12.45 -13.64
C ARG A 103 -12.84 -12.13 -14.83
N ALA A 104 -13.49 -10.97 -14.84
CA ALA A 104 -14.31 -10.52 -15.96
C ALA A 104 -13.48 -10.35 -17.23
N ALA A 105 -12.32 -9.69 -17.14
CA ALA A 105 -11.39 -9.51 -18.25
C ALA A 105 -10.92 -10.86 -18.82
N ASN A 106 -10.56 -11.82 -17.96
CA ASN A 106 -10.10 -13.15 -18.37
C ASN A 106 -11.22 -14.04 -18.95
N ARG A 107 -12.48 -13.78 -18.58
CA ARG A 107 -13.66 -14.51 -19.10
C ARG A 107 -14.24 -13.87 -20.35
N PHE A 108 -13.94 -12.60 -20.61
CA PHE A 108 -14.37 -11.93 -21.83
C PHE A 108 -13.77 -12.71 -23.02
N ARG A 109 -14.61 -13.22 -23.92
CA ARG A 109 -14.18 -13.94 -25.13
C ARG A 109 -14.99 -13.43 -26.30
N TYR A 110 -14.51 -12.38 -26.95
CA TYR A 110 -15.15 -11.83 -28.15
C TYR A 110 -14.41 -12.18 -29.44
N ALA A 111 -13.21 -12.76 -29.32
CA ALA A 111 -12.42 -13.18 -30.47
C ALA A 111 -13.12 -14.31 -31.25
N ARG A 112 -13.42 -14.05 -32.51
CA ARG A 112 -14.00 -15.02 -33.46
C ARG A 112 -12.95 -15.61 -34.41
N ASN A 113 -11.74 -15.07 -34.41
CA ASN A 113 -10.62 -15.51 -35.23
C ASN A 113 -9.28 -15.22 -34.53
N ALA A 114 -8.18 -15.77 -35.09
CA ALA A 114 -6.84 -15.67 -34.52
C ALA A 114 -6.35 -14.22 -34.36
N THR A 115 -6.65 -13.34 -35.32
CA THR A 115 -6.27 -11.92 -35.25
C THR A 115 -6.95 -11.21 -34.08
N GLN A 116 -8.26 -11.43 -33.90
CA GLN A 116 -8.99 -10.86 -32.77
C GLN A 116 -8.54 -11.44 -31.43
N ALA A 117 -8.16 -12.72 -31.39
CA ALA A 117 -7.63 -13.34 -30.17
C ALA A 117 -6.31 -12.69 -29.74
N GLU A 118 -5.43 -12.40 -30.70
CA GLU A 118 -4.17 -11.71 -30.42
C GLU A 118 -4.38 -10.26 -29.99
N THR A 119 -5.28 -9.51 -30.66
CA THR A 119 -5.65 -8.15 -30.23
C THR A 119 -6.22 -8.16 -28.82
N GLN A 120 -7.10 -9.12 -28.52
CA GLN A 120 -7.70 -9.27 -27.20
C GLN A 120 -6.63 -9.55 -26.13
N ARG A 121 -5.71 -10.50 -26.38
CA ARG A 121 -4.61 -10.83 -25.48
C ARG A 121 -3.77 -9.59 -25.16
N ARG A 122 -3.33 -8.86 -26.19
CA ARG A 122 -2.52 -7.64 -26.03
C ARG A 122 -3.28 -6.53 -25.29
N THR A 123 -4.59 -6.42 -25.49
CA THR A 123 -5.42 -5.44 -24.79
C THR A 123 -5.53 -5.76 -23.30
N ILE A 124 -5.77 -7.03 -22.96
CA ILE A 124 -5.84 -7.47 -21.56
C ILE A 124 -4.48 -7.26 -20.88
N GLU A 125 -3.38 -7.64 -21.54
CA GLU A 125 -2.02 -7.41 -21.02
C GLU A 125 -1.77 -5.92 -20.75
N ALA A 126 -2.11 -5.03 -21.69
CA ALA A 126 -1.95 -3.60 -21.52
C ALA A 126 -2.84 -3.03 -20.39
N LEU A 127 -4.08 -3.51 -20.25
CA LEU A 127 -4.98 -3.09 -19.17
C LEU A 127 -4.47 -3.56 -17.80
N VAL A 128 -3.98 -4.80 -17.73
CA VAL A 128 -3.37 -5.37 -16.52
C VAL A 128 -2.10 -4.60 -16.16
N GLU A 129 -1.28 -4.22 -17.13
CA GLU A 129 -0.08 -3.41 -16.92
C GLU A 129 -0.42 -2.01 -16.42
N LEU A 130 -1.37 -1.32 -17.08
CA LEU A 130 -1.84 0.00 -16.67
C LEU A 130 -2.37 0.00 -15.24
N ALA A 131 -3.18 -1.00 -14.91
CA ALA A 131 -3.78 -1.15 -13.60
C ALA A 131 -2.83 -1.80 -12.57
N GLY A 132 -1.72 -2.38 -13.03
CA GLY A 132 -0.68 -3.05 -12.28
C GLY A 132 0.47 -2.15 -11.84
N SER A 133 0.45 -0.84 -12.17
CA SER A 133 1.49 0.14 -11.79
C SER A 133 1.76 0.28 -10.27
N GLY A 134 1.03 -0.47 -9.43
CA GLY A 134 1.42 -0.78 -8.05
C GLY A 134 1.17 0.35 -7.07
N ARG A 135 0.31 1.31 -7.45
CA ARG A 135 -0.09 2.45 -6.62
C ARG A 135 -1.60 2.47 -6.45
N SER A 136 -2.08 2.35 -5.22
CA SER A 136 -3.48 2.52 -4.85
C SER A 136 -3.84 4.00 -4.79
N THR A 137 -4.12 4.59 -5.93
CA THR A 137 -4.60 5.97 -5.99
C THR A 137 -6.10 6.02 -5.70
N ILE A 138 -6.46 6.73 -4.64
CA ILE A 138 -7.85 6.99 -4.26
C ILE A 138 -8.15 8.46 -4.53
N VAL A 139 -9.30 8.73 -5.14
CA VAL A 139 -9.79 10.10 -5.33
C VAL A 139 -10.40 10.58 -4.02
N GLY A 140 -9.70 11.47 -3.30
CA GLY A 140 -10.20 12.10 -2.08
C GLY A 140 -11.25 13.18 -2.34
N GLY A 141 -11.63 13.92 -1.30
CA GLY A 141 -12.63 14.98 -1.38
C GLY A 141 -12.12 16.26 -2.05
N GLN A 142 -10.82 16.48 -2.05
CA GLN A 142 -10.18 17.66 -2.65
C GLN A 142 -9.13 17.27 -3.70
N PHE A 143 -8.37 16.20 -3.48
CA PHE A 143 -7.32 15.76 -4.40
C PHE A 143 -7.13 14.23 -4.37
N PRO A 144 -6.60 13.63 -5.45
CA PRO A 144 -6.19 12.23 -5.45
C PRO A 144 -5.02 12.00 -4.48
N LYS A 145 -5.02 10.85 -3.80
CA LYS A 145 -3.97 10.43 -2.88
C LYS A 145 -3.56 8.99 -3.18
N GLU A 146 -2.26 8.76 -3.28
CA GLU A 146 -1.69 7.41 -3.27
C GLU A 146 -1.72 6.87 -1.84
N VAL A 147 -2.40 5.76 -1.61
CA VAL A 147 -2.44 5.06 -0.32
C VAL A 147 -1.66 3.77 -0.45
N ASP A 148 -0.97 3.37 0.62
CA ASP A 148 0.01 2.29 0.56
C ASP A 148 -0.64 0.91 0.68
N VAL A 149 -1.60 0.75 1.60
CA VAL A 149 -2.41 -0.49 1.75
C VAL A 149 -3.88 -0.12 1.87
N VAL A 150 -4.75 -0.82 1.13
CA VAL A 150 -6.20 -0.54 1.15
C VAL A 150 -7.01 -1.84 1.23
N ILE A 151 -8.18 -1.75 1.85
CA ILE A 151 -9.28 -2.68 1.65
C ILE A 151 -10.33 -1.95 0.83
N ALA A 152 -10.54 -2.42 -0.39
CA ALA A 152 -11.52 -1.85 -1.30
C ALA A 152 -12.13 -2.90 -2.21
N ASP A 153 -13.41 -2.71 -2.51
CA ASP A 153 -14.15 -3.52 -3.46
C ASP A 153 -14.90 -2.57 -4.41
N HIS A 154 -15.19 -3.02 -5.64
CA HIS A 154 -15.95 -2.22 -6.59
C HIS A 154 -17.37 -1.92 -6.07
N ASP A 155 -17.98 -2.89 -5.41
CA ASP A 155 -19.38 -2.78 -4.95
C ASP A 155 -19.51 -2.05 -3.60
N ARG A 156 -18.43 -2.01 -2.81
CA ARG A 156 -18.43 -1.45 -1.44
C ARG A 156 -17.64 -0.14 -1.31
N GLY A 157 -16.79 0.17 -2.29
CA GLY A 157 -15.90 1.31 -2.24
C GLY A 157 -14.72 1.08 -1.29
N LEU A 158 -14.19 2.17 -0.72
CA LEU A 158 -13.08 2.13 0.23
C LEU A 158 -13.60 1.77 1.63
N GLU A 159 -13.03 0.73 2.23
CA GLU A 159 -13.36 0.29 3.60
C GLU A 159 -12.24 0.65 4.60
N LEU A 160 -10.98 0.39 4.21
CA LEU A 160 -9.80 0.69 5.01
C LEU A 160 -8.71 1.28 4.11
N ALA A 161 -7.98 2.26 4.62
CA ALA A 161 -6.77 2.77 4.01
C ALA A 161 -5.70 2.96 5.09
N VAL A 162 -4.50 2.46 4.82
CA VAL A 162 -3.33 2.58 5.70
C VAL A 162 -2.23 3.26 4.90
N SER A 163 -1.75 4.40 5.41
CA SER A 163 -0.53 5.02 4.87
C SER A 163 0.68 4.66 5.73
N THR A 164 1.74 4.23 5.08
CA THR A 164 2.98 3.85 5.74
C THR A 164 3.97 4.99 5.68
N LYS A 165 4.61 5.26 6.81
CA LYS A 165 5.65 6.29 6.92
C LYS A 165 6.88 5.69 7.58
N ALA A 166 8.00 5.71 6.85
CA ALA A 166 9.30 5.32 7.37
C ALA A 166 10.14 6.56 7.71
N MET A 167 10.78 6.56 8.87
CA MET A 167 11.68 7.62 9.32
C MET A 167 12.99 7.01 9.77
N THR A 168 14.03 7.25 8.97
CA THR A 168 15.37 6.69 9.18
C THR A 168 16.34 7.69 9.80
N ASP A 169 16.13 9.00 9.61
CA ASP A 169 16.98 10.07 10.15
C ASP A 169 16.25 11.44 10.26
N SER A 170 16.87 12.40 10.94
CA SER A 170 16.49 13.83 11.00
C SER A 170 15.02 14.07 11.37
N TYR A 171 14.59 13.45 12.47
CA TYR A 171 13.18 13.41 12.89
C TYR A 171 12.68 14.76 13.42
N ALA A 172 13.43 15.39 14.32
CA ALA A 172 13.00 16.61 15.02
C ALA A 172 12.64 17.77 14.06
N LYS A 173 13.29 17.84 12.89
CA LYS A 173 13.06 18.88 11.88
C LYS A 173 11.83 18.63 11.00
N ASN A 174 11.44 17.36 10.83
CA ASN A 174 10.44 16.96 9.85
C ASN A 174 9.07 16.64 10.47
N ILE A 175 9.00 16.50 11.79
CA ILE A 175 7.81 15.99 12.47
C ILE A 175 6.55 16.85 12.24
N SER A 176 6.66 18.17 12.38
CA SER A 176 5.51 19.08 12.23
C SER A 176 4.97 19.07 10.80
N ASN A 177 5.84 19.05 9.80
CA ASN A 177 5.44 18.98 8.40
C ASN A 177 4.78 17.64 8.08
N ARG A 178 5.33 16.53 8.60
CA ARG A 178 4.76 15.18 8.42
C ARG A 178 3.38 15.05 9.07
N TRP A 179 3.19 15.71 10.21
CA TRP A 179 1.92 15.77 10.89
C TRP A 179 0.85 16.52 10.10
N GLU A 180 1.20 17.70 9.58
CA GLU A 180 0.29 18.52 8.78
C GLU A 180 -0.14 17.76 7.51
N GLU A 181 0.82 17.11 6.84
CA GLU A 181 0.56 16.24 5.69
C GLU A 181 -0.38 15.09 6.06
N ALA A 182 -0.09 14.35 7.14
CA ALA A 182 -0.92 13.23 7.60
C ALA A 182 -2.35 13.68 7.98
N SER A 183 -2.47 14.82 8.66
CA SER A 183 -3.77 15.38 9.04
C SER A 183 -4.56 15.84 7.81
N GLY A 184 -3.89 16.47 6.84
CA GLY A 184 -4.48 16.87 5.56
C GLY A 184 -4.96 15.67 4.73
N ASP A 185 -4.16 14.61 4.67
CA ASP A 185 -4.52 13.35 4.00
C ASP A 185 -5.76 12.71 4.64
N LEU A 186 -5.79 12.64 5.97
CA LEU A 186 -6.92 12.12 6.73
C LEU A 186 -8.20 12.91 6.42
N LEU A 187 -8.13 14.24 6.45
CA LEU A 187 -9.25 15.12 6.10
C LEU A 187 -9.71 14.93 4.65
N ASN A 188 -8.78 14.85 3.71
CA ASN A 188 -9.06 14.68 2.30
C ASN A 188 -9.81 13.37 2.02
N ILE A 189 -9.33 12.24 2.57
CA ILE A 189 -9.97 10.94 2.37
C ILE A 189 -11.32 10.88 3.08
N ARG A 190 -11.39 11.32 4.35
CA ARG A 190 -12.61 11.25 5.17
C ARG A 190 -13.77 12.07 4.61
N ARG A 191 -13.48 13.20 3.93
CA ARG A 191 -14.49 13.99 3.21
C ARG A 191 -15.18 13.22 2.09
N ARG A 192 -14.48 12.29 1.42
CA ARG A 192 -15.05 11.48 0.33
C ARG A 192 -15.61 10.15 0.83
N PHE A 193 -14.92 9.51 1.77
CA PHE A 193 -15.24 8.19 2.30
C PHE A 193 -15.49 8.28 3.80
N PRO A 194 -16.66 8.78 4.23
CA PRO A 194 -16.92 9.04 5.65
C PRO A 194 -17.01 7.77 6.50
N LEU A 195 -17.27 6.61 5.89
CA LEU A 195 -17.36 5.33 6.58
C LEU A 195 -16.05 4.52 6.53
N ALA A 196 -15.06 4.97 5.74
CA ALA A 196 -13.79 4.27 5.65
C ALA A 196 -12.93 4.55 6.88
N ALA A 197 -12.25 3.53 7.38
CA ALA A 197 -11.20 3.71 8.35
C ALA A 197 -9.92 4.18 7.63
N PHE A 198 -9.31 5.26 8.12
CA PHE A 198 -7.99 5.69 7.66
C PHE A 198 -7.01 5.68 8.82
N GLY A 199 -5.86 5.05 8.60
CA GLY A 199 -4.84 4.88 9.61
C GLY A 199 -3.44 5.02 9.05
N PHE A 200 -2.47 4.97 9.95
CA PHE A 200 -1.06 5.08 9.60
C PHE A 200 -0.23 3.98 10.25
N ALA A 201 0.68 3.40 9.48
CA ALA A 201 1.73 2.52 9.98
C ALA A 201 3.05 3.27 9.99
N PHE A 202 3.69 3.40 11.15
CA PHE A 202 4.96 4.11 11.26
C PHE A 202 6.09 3.16 11.65
N ILE A 203 7.23 3.32 11.00
CA ILE A 203 8.48 2.64 11.35
C ILE A 203 9.58 3.67 11.58
N ALA A 204 10.25 3.56 12.71
CA ALA A 204 11.34 4.41 13.13
C ALA A 204 12.59 3.56 13.41
N THR A 205 13.75 4.05 13.01
CA THR A 205 15.04 3.40 13.29
C THR A 205 15.54 3.74 14.69
N ASP A 206 16.50 2.95 15.17
CA ASP A 206 17.12 3.12 16.50
C ASP A 206 17.69 4.54 16.76
N PRO A 207 18.30 5.25 15.79
CA PRO A 207 18.71 6.64 15.99
C PRO A 207 17.56 7.58 16.38
N VAL A 208 16.38 7.43 15.77
CA VAL A 208 15.19 8.25 16.08
C VAL A 208 14.69 7.95 17.49
N VAL A 209 14.76 6.69 17.91
CA VAL A 209 14.37 6.27 19.27
C VAL A 209 15.31 6.87 20.32
N LYS A 210 16.59 7.00 19.99
CA LYS A 210 17.62 7.55 20.89
C LYS A 210 17.71 9.08 20.87
N GLU A 211 17.05 9.74 19.92
CA GLU A 211 17.08 11.20 19.76
C GLU A 211 16.15 11.91 20.76
N GLY A 212 16.60 12.06 22.01
CA GLY A 212 15.94 12.90 23.02
C GLY A 212 14.43 12.66 23.13
N THR A 213 13.61 13.71 22.95
CA THR A 213 12.15 13.63 23.02
C THR A 213 11.46 13.30 21.69
N SER A 214 12.21 13.03 20.62
CA SER A 214 11.67 12.81 19.26
C SER A 214 10.66 11.66 19.23
N PHE A 215 11.02 10.52 19.81
CA PHE A 215 10.13 9.35 19.85
C PHE A 215 8.88 9.58 20.71
N ASP A 216 8.97 10.35 21.80
CA ASP A 216 7.80 10.68 22.61
C ASP A 216 6.85 11.62 21.88
N ARG A 217 7.39 12.63 21.17
CA ARG A 217 6.61 13.51 20.30
C ARG A 217 5.93 12.71 19.18
N MET A 218 6.62 11.72 18.61
CA MET A 218 6.03 10.80 17.64
C MET A 218 4.79 10.12 18.19
N LYS A 219 4.93 9.45 19.34
CA LYS A 219 3.82 8.73 19.98
C LYS A 219 2.67 9.67 20.30
N ASP A 220 2.96 10.86 20.84
CA ASP A 220 1.94 11.86 21.14
C ASP A 220 1.17 12.30 19.89
N MET A 221 1.88 12.53 18.79
CA MET A 221 1.24 12.84 17.51
C MET A 221 0.36 11.69 17.04
N LEU A 222 0.86 10.46 16.97
CA LEU A 222 0.04 9.31 16.55
C LEU A 222 -1.24 9.16 17.37
N ARG A 223 -1.16 9.41 18.69
CA ARG A 223 -2.34 9.47 19.56
C ARG A 223 -3.29 10.59 19.16
N LYS A 224 -2.78 11.79 18.91
CA LYS A 224 -3.59 12.91 18.43
C LYS A 224 -4.30 12.59 17.10
N LEU A 225 -3.68 11.83 16.18
CA LEU A 225 -4.29 11.45 14.89
C LEU A 225 -5.47 10.53 15.13
N SER A 226 -5.36 9.61 16.09
CA SER A 226 -6.46 8.74 16.50
C SER A 226 -7.62 9.49 17.16
N THR A 227 -7.37 10.67 17.72
CA THR A 227 -8.39 11.53 18.34
C THR A 227 -8.96 12.59 17.40
N VAL A 228 -8.51 12.66 16.14
CA VAL A 228 -9.16 13.51 15.13
C VAL A 228 -10.52 12.88 14.81
N VAL A 229 -11.48 13.14 15.68
CA VAL A 229 -12.90 12.85 15.50
C VAL A 229 -13.48 14.03 14.73
N ILE A 230 -13.88 13.78 13.49
CA ILE A 230 -14.59 14.74 12.63
C ILE A 230 -15.82 14.06 12.07
#